data_AF-A0AAW0M2P9-F1
#
_entry.id   AF-A0AAW0M2P9-F1
#
_cell.length_a   1.000
_cell.length_b   1.000
_cell.length_c   1.000
_cell.angle_alpha   90.00
_cell.angle_beta   90.00
_cell.angle_gamma   90.00
#
_symmetry.space_group_name_H-M   'P 1'
#
loop_
_entity.id
_entity.type
_entity.pdbx_description
1 polymer ?
#
loop_
_entity_poly.entity_id
_entity_poly.type
_entity_poly.pdbx_seq_one_letter_code
_entity_poly.pdbx_strand_id
1 'polypeptide(L)'
;MDNNIAENPSPTRAKWRKVAYGGMQPGFDDNHTDDSFLEGMVMNANVVKRDMLKVMQDSVSISQYLCIVVLVGLFWNYTLRSTLDETSLLYLDVSLLGSVASVFIASRLPSRLHVFAIMLFSLQVFLFAPLVTYCIKKYSFHLHLCFSFSLMAVRLAFVYTLHRLLFVLLLGLLVFVTVVYPYWLIRMQEYKFEINGPWDEAKLCFDITD
;
A
#
# COMPACT_ATOMS: atom_id res chain seq x y z
N MET A 1 -55.58 -14.33 67.22
CA MET A 1 -56.13 -14.38 65.84
C MET A 1 -54.98 -13.92 65.00
N ASP A 2 -54.12 -14.88 64.67
CA ASP A 2 -52.76 -14.61 64.23
C ASP A 2 -52.76 -14.78 62.72
N ASN A 3 -52.85 -13.65 62.01
CA ASN A 3 -52.82 -13.61 60.56
C ASN A 3 -51.39 -13.84 60.09
N ASN A 4 -51.02 -15.11 59.90
CA ASN A 4 -49.83 -15.49 59.14
C ASN A 4 -50.05 -15.14 57.66
N ILE A 5 -49.61 -13.95 57.27
CA ILE A 5 -49.45 -13.58 55.87
C ILE A 5 -48.23 -14.35 55.37
N ALA A 6 -48.48 -15.48 54.71
CA ALA A 6 -47.46 -16.20 53.98
C ALA A 6 -46.95 -15.30 52.85
N GLU A 7 -45.74 -14.75 53.00
CA GLU A 7 -45.00 -14.15 51.89
C GLU A 7 -44.74 -15.24 50.85
N ASN A 8 -45.49 -15.20 49.75
CA ASN A 8 -45.18 -16.01 48.57
C ASN A 8 -43.77 -15.64 48.09
N PRO A 9 -42.85 -16.61 47.92
CA PRO A 9 -41.55 -16.31 47.34
C PRO A 9 -41.79 -15.76 45.93
N SER A 10 -41.37 -14.52 45.70
CA SER A 10 -41.38 -13.91 44.38
C SER A 10 -40.79 -14.88 43.34
N PRO A 11 -41.40 -15.05 42.17
CA PRO A 11 -40.88 -15.95 41.15
C PRO A 11 -39.43 -15.56 40.85
N THR A 12 -38.52 -16.52 40.89
CA THR A 12 -37.12 -16.33 40.50
C THR A 12 -37.10 -15.80 39.08
N ARG A 13 -36.87 -14.50 38.93
CA ARG A 13 -36.83 -13.82 37.63
C ARG A 13 -35.79 -14.54 36.77
N ALA A 14 -36.20 -15.00 35.59
CA ALA A 14 -35.28 -15.62 34.66
C ALA A 14 -34.14 -14.64 34.36
N LYS A 15 -32.90 -15.06 34.59
CA LYS A 15 -31.72 -14.23 34.29
C LYS A 15 -31.60 -14.11 32.77
N TRP A 16 -31.38 -12.88 32.28
CA TRP A 16 -31.12 -12.65 30.85
C TRP A 16 -29.92 -13.48 30.40
N ARG A 17 -30.00 -14.04 29.19
CA ARG A 17 -28.93 -14.87 28.61
C ARG A 17 -28.51 -14.32 27.27
N LYS A 18 -27.20 -14.32 27.02
CA LYS A 18 -26.64 -14.01 25.72
C LYS A 18 -26.86 -15.18 24.76
N VAL A 19 -27.83 -15.05 23.84
CA VAL A 19 -28.09 -16.02 22.77
C VAL A 19 -28.02 -15.30 21.44
N ALA A 20 -27.19 -15.81 20.51
CA ALA A 20 -27.07 -15.27 19.17
C ALA A 20 -28.31 -15.58 18.31
N TYR A 21 -28.95 -16.72 18.56
CA TYR A 21 -30.17 -17.15 17.89
C TYR A 21 -31.19 -17.60 18.94
N GLY A 22 -32.36 -16.98 18.92
CA GLY A 22 -33.45 -17.25 19.87
C GLY A 22 -34.52 -16.16 19.78
N GLY A 23 -35.75 -16.48 20.18
CA GLY A 23 -36.82 -15.49 20.29
C GLY A 23 -36.62 -14.54 21.47
N MET A 24 -37.51 -13.56 21.57
CA MET A 24 -37.49 -12.54 22.63
C MET A 24 -37.57 -13.17 24.03
N GLN A 25 -36.68 -12.74 24.94
CA GLN A 25 -36.68 -13.21 26.31
C GLN A 25 -37.75 -12.47 27.14
N PRO A 26 -38.66 -13.16 27.83
CA PRO A 26 -39.71 -12.52 28.61
C PRO A 26 -39.14 -11.65 29.73
N GLY A 27 -39.60 -10.40 29.84
CA GLY A 27 -39.26 -9.49 30.94
C GLY A 27 -37.98 -8.67 30.76
N PHE A 28 -37.45 -8.61 29.53
CA PHE A 28 -36.34 -7.76 29.11
C PHE A 28 -36.70 -7.03 27.81
N ASP A 29 -36.30 -5.77 27.72
CA ASP A 29 -36.45 -4.97 26.51
C ASP A 29 -35.52 -5.49 25.41
N ASP A 30 -35.85 -5.20 24.14
CA ASP A 30 -35.08 -5.67 22.98
C ASP A 30 -33.63 -5.15 22.95
N ASN A 31 -33.38 -4.01 23.59
CA ASN A 31 -32.05 -3.40 23.74
C ASN A 31 -31.39 -3.70 25.10
N HIS A 32 -31.94 -4.64 25.88
CA HIS A 32 -31.37 -4.98 27.18
C HIS A 32 -30.05 -5.74 27.03
N THR A 33 -29.00 -5.23 27.68
CA THR A 33 -27.72 -5.90 27.87
C THR A 33 -27.49 -6.18 29.35
N ASP A 34 -26.68 -7.18 29.66
CA ASP A 34 -26.27 -7.49 31.02
C ASP A 34 -25.46 -6.37 31.67
N ASP A 35 -25.51 -6.25 33.00
CA ASP A 35 -24.77 -5.22 33.75
C ASP A 35 -23.23 -5.39 33.62
N SER A 36 -22.77 -6.63 33.38
CA SER A 36 -21.36 -6.97 33.13
C SER A 36 -20.90 -6.66 31.69
N PHE A 37 -21.78 -6.16 30.83
CA PHE A 37 -21.47 -5.95 29.42
C PHE A 37 -20.27 -5.02 29.22
N LEU A 38 -20.23 -3.92 29.97
CA LEU A 38 -19.16 -2.94 29.87
C LEU A 38 -17.81 -3.49 30.39
N GLU A 39 -17.83 -4.48 31.29
CA GLU A 39 -16.63 -5.14 31.81
C GLU A 39 -15.90 -5.93 30.71
N GLY A 40 -16.65 -6.42 29.71
CA GLY A 40 -16.11 -7.16 28.57
C GLY A 40 -15.61 -6.28 27.42
N MET A 41 -15.75 -4.94 27.51
CA MET A 41 -15.24 -4.05 26.47
C MET A 41 -13.74 -3.82 26.62
N VAL A 42 -12.99 -4.17 25.58
CA VAL A 42 -11.54 -4.00 25.52
C VAL A 42 -11.21 -3.05 24.38
N MET A 43 -10.56 -1.94 24.69
CA MET A 43 -10.02 -1.06 23.66
C MET A 43 -8.69 -1.62 23.15
N ASN A 44 -8.49 -1.55 21.83
CA ASN A 44 -7.21 -1.75 21.18
C ASN A 44 -6.60 -3.15 21.38
N ALA A 45 -7.43 -4.18 21.56
CA ALA A 45 -6.99 -5.55 21.76
C ALA A 45 -6.10 -6.10 20.62
N ASN A 46 -6.29 -5.60 19.39
CA ASN A 46 -5.68 -6.12 18.17
C ASN A 46 -4.70 -5.12 17.49
N VAL A 47 -4.06 -4.22 18.24
CA VAL A 47 -3.09 -3.28 17.64
C VAL A 47 -1.82 -4.02 17.20
N VAL A 48 -1.73 -4.32 15.91
CA VAL A 48 -0.56 -4.96 15.28
C VAL A 48 0.56 -3.94 15.10
N LYS A 49 1.70 -4.16 15.76
CA LYS A 49 2.93 -3.39 15.53
C LYS A 49 3.52 -3.75 14.17
N ARG A 50 3.61 -2.78 13.25
CA ARG A 50 4.20 -2.99 11.93
C ARG A 50 5.70 -2.70 11.95
N ASP A 51 6.47 -3.58 11.30
CA ASP A 51 7.90 -3.36 11.08
C ASP A 51 8.10 -2.21 10.07
N MET A 52 8.73 -1.13 10.52
CA MET A 52 9.00 0.05 9.68
C MET A 52 9.76 -0.32 8.40
N LEU A 53 10.76 -1.20 8.51
CA LEU A 53 11.58 -1.61 7.36
C LEU A 53 10.78 -2.30 6.27
N LYS A 54 9.78 -3.12 6.62
CA LYS A 54 8.93 -3.78 5.63
C LYS A 54 8.06 -2.76 4.89
N VAL A 55 7.46 -1.82 5.62
CA VAL A 55 6.64 -0.75 5.03
C VAL A 55 7.47 0.16 4.12
N MET A 56 8.70 0.48 4.52
CA MET A 56 9.63 1.25 3.68
C MET A 56 10.00 0.47 2.41
N GLN A 57 10.23 -0.83 2.50
CA GLN A 57 10.52 -1.68 1.35
C GLN A 57 9.35 -1.72 0.36
N ASP A 58 8.13 -1.85 0.85
CA ASP A 58 6.93 -1.85 0.00
C ASP A 58 6.72 -0.49 -0.71
N SER A 59 7.16 0.61 -0.08
CA SER A 59 7.10 1.96 -0.67
C SER A 59 8.09 2.19 -1.81
N VAL A 60 9.10 1.32 -2.00
CA VAL A 60 10.09 1.43 -3.08
C VAL A 60 9.43 1.33 -4.45
N SER A 61 8.48 0.40 -4.63
CA SER A 61 7.75 0.24 -5.88
C SER A 61 6.95 1.50 -6.22
N ILE A 62 6.25 2.07 -5.24
CA ILE A 62 5.46 3.31 -5.40
C ILE A 62 6.37 4.47 -5.83
N SER A 63 7.53 4.58 -5.18
CA SER A 63 8.54 5.59 -5.46
C SER A 63 9.08 5.49 -6.89
N GLN A 64 9.27 4.27 -7.41
CA GLN A 64 9.68 4.05 -8.79
C GLN A 64 8.62 4.51 -9.80
N TYR A 65 7.34 4.22 -9.56
CA TYR A 65 6.25 4.69 -10.42
C TYR A 65 6.16 6.23 -10.44
N LEU A 66 6.31 6.86 -9.27
CA LEU A 66 6.34 8.32 -9.17
C LEU A 66 7.45 8.92 -10.05
N CYS A 67 8.66 8.36 -9.98
CA CYS A 67 9.77 8.80 -10.83
C CYS A 67 9.48 8.63 -12.32
N ILE A 68 8.84 7.53 -12.73
CA ILE A 68 8.44 7.31 -14.13
C ILE A 68 7.49 8.41 -14.59
N VAL A 69 6.47 8.75 -13.80
CA VAL A 69 5.51 9.82 -14.13
C VAL A 69 6.21 11.17 -14.30
N VAL A 70 7.11 11.52 -13.38
CA VAL A 70 7.88 12.76 -13.47
C VAL A 70 8.76 12.77 -14.72
N LEU A 71 9.48 11.69 -15.00
CA LEU A 71 10.33 11.59 -16.19
C LEU A 71 9.54 11.70 -17.50
N VAL A 72 8.36 11.08 -17.59
CA VAL A 72 7.47 11.22 -18.76
C VAL A 72 7.00 12.67 -18.92
N GLY A 73 6.63 13.33 -17.82
CA GLY A 73 6.26 14.76 -17.84
C GLY A 73 7.40 15.66 -18.30
N LEU A 74 8.63 15.38 -17.84
CA LEU A 74 9.82 16.11 -18.29
C LEU A 74 10.11 15.86 -19.76
N PHE A 75 10.09 14.60 -20.19
CA PHE A 75 10.24 14.23 -21.59
C PHE A 75 9.29 15.03 -22.49
N TRP A 76 8.02 15.11 -22.11
CA TRP A 76 7.01 15.85 -22.86
C TRP A 76 7.32 17.36 -22.91
N ASN A 77 7.66 17.95 -21.75
CA ASN A 77 7.99 19.38 -21.67
C ASN A 77 9.18 19.76 -22.56
N TYR A 78 10.24 18.94 -22.52
CA TYR A 78 11.44 19.18 -23.31
C TYR A 78 11.26 18.86 -24.80
N THR A 79 10.47 17.83 -25.13
CA THR A 79 10.12 17.51 -26.52
C THR A 79 9.32 18.66 -27.14
N LEU A 80 8.34 19.21 -26.43
CA LEU A 80 7.58 20.38 -26.87
C LEU A 80 8.48 21.61 -27.10
N ARG A 81 9.50 21.79 -26.26
CA ARG A 81 10.47 22.89 -26.39
C ARG A 81 11.53 22.63 -27.47
N SER A 82 11.58 21.44 -28.07
CA SER A 82 12.57 21.03 -29.09
C SER A 82 14.03 21.22 -28.66
N THR A 83 14.32 21.11 -27.36
CA THR A 83 15.65 21.40 -26.80
C THR A 83 16.50 20.16 -26.53
N LEU A 84 16.01 18.96 -26.84
CA LEU A 84 16.74 17.72 -26.53
C LEU A 84 17.68 17.31 -27.66
N ASP A 85 18.93 17.10 -27.27
CA ASP A 85 19.94 16.45 -28.08
C ASP A 85 19.68 14.93 -28.19
N GLU A 86 20.12 14.31 -29.28
CA GLU A 86 19.90 12.89 -29.58
C GLU A 86 20.47 11.98 -28.49
N THR A 87 21.58 12.37 -27.89
CA THR A 87 22.23 11.65 -26.79
C THR A 87 21.37 11.62 -25.52
N SER A 88 20.72 12.74 -25.20
CA SER A 88 19.85 12.86 -24.02
C SER A 88 18.56 12.04 -24.17
N LEU A 89 18.07 11.88 -25.40
CA LEU A 89 16.95 10.99 -25.72
C LEU A 89 17.29 9.52 -25.48
N LEU A 90 18.49 9.09 -25.85
CA LEU A 90 18.95 7.71 -25.58
C LEU A 90 19.09 7.42 -24.09
N TYR A 91 19.66 8.35 -23.32
CA TYR A 91 19.72 8.21 -21.86
C TYR A 91 18.34 8.13 -21.21
N LEU A 92 17.37 8.88 -21.74
CA LEU A 92 15.98 8.85 -21.26
C LEU A 92 15.31 7.51 -21.55
N ASP A 93 15.53 6.95 -22.75
CA ASP A 93 14.98 5.64 -23.15
C ASP A 93 15.51 4.50 -22.25
N VAL A 94 16.81 4.54 -21.93
CA VAL A 94 17.46 3.60 -21.00
C VAL A 94 16.93 3.77 -19.58
N SER A 95 16.73 5.01 -19.11
CA SER A 95 16.24 5.32 -17.77
C SER A 95 14.76 4.94 -17.55
N LEU A 96 13.95 5.01 -18.62
CA LEU A 96 12.53 4.68 -18.61
C LEU A 96 12.24 3.19 -18.88
N LEU A 97 13.25 2.40 -19.26
CA LEU A 97 13.11 0.99 -19.70
C LEU A 97 12.10 0.84 -20.86
N GLY A 98 12.21 1.77 -21.81
CA GLY A 98 11.73 1.74 -23.20
C GLY A 98 10.51 0.90 -23.57
N SER A 99 9.33 1.53 -23.60
CA SER A 99 8.25 1.29 -24.59
C SER A 99 7.65 2.61 -25.05
N VAL A 100 7.29 3.45 -24.09
CA VAL A 100 6.63 4.74 -24.37
C VAL A 100 7.58 5.73 -25.06
N ALA A 101 8.82 5.88 -24.59
CA ALA A 101 9.77 6.84 -25.15
C ALA A 101 10.30 6.42 -26.54
N SER A 102 10.51 5.12 -26.77
CA SER A 102 10.99 4.62 -28.06
C SER A 102 9.99 4.82 -29.21
N VAL A 103 8.68 4.76 -28.93
CA VAL A 103 7.62 5.07 -29.93
C VAL A 103 7.68 6.54 -30.37
N PHE A 104 8.02 7.45 -29.46
CA PHE A 104 8.20 8.87 -29.80
C PHE A 104 9.53 9.12 -30.53
N ILE A 105 10.62 8.45 -30.13
CA ILE A 105 11.92 8.53 -30.80
C ILE A 105 11.85 7.99 -32.23
N ALA A 106 11.15 6.87 -32.42
CA ALA A 106 10.85 6.27 -33.73
C ALA A 106 10.27 7.28 -34.74
N SER A 107 9.47 8.24 -34.29
CA SER A 107 8.90 9.28 -35.16
C SER A 107 9.93 10.26 -35.75
N ARG A 108 11.14 10.31 -35.16
CA ARG A 108 12.21 11.25 -35.53
C ARG A 108 13.36 10.60 -36.29
N LEU A 109 13.41 9.26 -36.38
CA LEU A 109 14.50 8.59 -37.09
C LEU A 109 14.26 8.58 -38.62
N PRO A 110 15.29 8.92 -39.43
CA PRO A 110 15.15 8.97 -40.89
C PRO A 110 15.11 7.58 -41.57
N SER A 111 15.51 6.50 -40.87
CA SER A 111 15.62 5.15 -41.41
C SER A 111 14.51 4.22 -40.91
N ARG A 112 13.67 3.72 -41.84
CA ARG A 112 12.53 2.83 -41.54
C ARG A 112 12.92 1.54 -40.79
N LEU A 113 14.09 0.97 -41.08
CA LEU A 113 14.54 -0.28 -40.45
C LEU A 113 14.96 -0.07 -38.98
N HIS A 114 15.60 1.06 -38.68
CA HIS A 114 16.00 1.39 -37.31
C HIS A 114 14.78 1.67 -36.43
N VAL A 115 13.79 2.37 -36.98
CA VAL A 115 12.49 2.61 -36.32
C VAL A 115 11.82 1.29 -35.93
N PHE A 116 11.70 0.38 -36.90
CA PHE A 116 11.08 -0.93 -36.67
C PHE A 116 11.84 -1.76 -35.64
N ALA A 117 13.18 -1.81 -35.72
CA ALA A 117 14.01 -2.56 -34.79
C ALA A 117 13.91 -2.03 -33.36
N ILE A 118 13.97 -0.70 -33.17
CA ILE A 118 13.87 -0.05 -31.87
C ILE A 118 12.47 -0.28 -31.25
N MET A 119 11.40 -0.10 -32.03
CA MET A 119 10.03 -0.33 -31.54
C MET A 119 9.78 -1.78 -31.13
N LEU A 120 10.25 -2.75 -31.94
CA LEU A 120 10.10 -4.18 -31.61
C LEU A 120 10.91 -4.57 -30.37
N PHE A 121 12.16 -4.12 -30.28
CA PHE A 121 13.01 -4.38 -29.12
C PHE A 121 12.36 -3.86 -27.83
N SER A 122 11.85 -2.63 -27.91
CA SER A 122 11.18 -1.93 -26.84
C SER A 122 9.87 -2.61 -26.39
N LEU A 123 9.06 -3.08 -27.35
CA LEU A 123 7.89 -3.91 -27.07
C LEU A 123 8.26 -5.21 -26.34
N GLN A 124 9.34 -5.87 -26.77
CA GLN A 124 9.79 -7.13 -26.19
C GLN A 124 10.27 -6.98 -24.74
N VAL A 125 11.05 -5.92 -24.48
CA VAL A 125 11.52 -5.57 -23.12
C VAL A 125 10.34 -5.29 -22.19
N PHE A 126 9.34 -4.54 -22.64
CA PHE A 126 8.16 -4.23 -21.84
C PHE A 126 7.34 -5.47 -21.50
N LEU A 127 7.12 -6.36 -22.47
CA LEU A 127 6.34 -7.58 -22.28
C LEU A 127 7.02 -8.54 -21.30
N PHE A 128 8.36 -8.57 -21.28
CA PHE A 128 9.13 -9.38 -20.34
C PHE A 128 9.50 -8.68 -19.04
N ALA A 129 9.41 -7.35 -18.92
CA ALA A 129 9.71 -6.61 -17.70
C ALA A 129 9.00 -7.14 -16.43
N PRO A 130 7.67 -7.44 -16.44
CA PRO A 130 7.01 -8.01 -15.27
C PRO A 130 7.53 -9.42 -14.94
N LEU A 131 7.85 -10.23 -15.96
CA LEU A 131 8.42 -11.57 -15.79
C LEU A 131 9.83 -11.50 -15.19
N VAL A 132 10.69 -10.61 -15.69
CA VAL A 132 12.05 -10.41 -15.17
C VAL A 132 12.00 -9.94 -13.72
N THR A 133 11.13 -8.99 -13.41
CA THR A 133 10.95 -8.48 -12.03
C THR A 133 10.44 -9.60 -11.10
N TYR A 134 9.50 -10.42 -11.58
CA TYR A 134 9.02 -11.58 -10.85
C TYR A 134 10.13 -12.62 -10.60
N CYS A 135 10.90 -12.98 -11.63
CA CYS A 135 12.02 -13.91 -11.52
C CYS A 135 13.10 -13.41 -10.56
N ILE A 136 13.44 -12.11 -10.63
CA ILE A 136 14.40 -11.47 -9.71
C ILE A 136 13.90 -11.55 -8.27
N LYS A 137 12.62 -11.22 -8.03
CA LYS A 137 12.01 -11.30 -6.69
C LYS A 137 11.97 -12.73 -6.15
N LYS A 138 11.69 -13.71 -7.02
CA LYS A 138 11.64 -15.13 -6.66
C LYS A 138 13.03 -15.70 -6.37
N TYR A 139 14.05 -15.26 -7.10
CA TYR A 139 15.43 -15.75 -6.93
C TYR A 139 16.08 -15.19 -5.66
N SER A 140 16.04 -13.88 -5.46
CA SER A 140 16.62 -13.25 -4.28
C SER A 140 16.00 -11.89 -4.00
N PHE A 141 15.50 -11.72 -2.78
CA PHE A 141 14.94 -10.45 -2.32
C PHE A 141 15.98 -9.32 -2.31
N HIS A 142 17.23 -9.61 -1.90
CA HIS A 142 18.31 -8.63 -1.91
C HIS A 142 18.65 -8.17 -3.32
N LEU A 143 18.62 -9.07 -4.31
CA LEU A 143 18.88 -8.73 -5.70
C LEU A 143 17.80 -7.81 -6.26
N HIS A 144 16.52 -8.08 -5.95
CA HIS A 144 15.42 -7.19 -6.29
C HIS A 144 15.59 -5.78 -5.72
N LEU A 145 16.02 -5.71 -4.45
CA LEU A 145 16.25 -4.45 -3.76
C LEU A 145 17.43 -3.67 -4.37
N CYS A 146 18.56 -4.33 -4.60
CA CYS A 146 19.73 -3.73 -5.26
C CYS A 146 19.38 -3.24 -6.67
N PHE A 147 18.69 -4.06 -7.47
CA PHE A 147 18.23 -3.68 -8.81
C PHE A 147 17.32 -2.45 -8.75
N SER A 148 16.38 -2.43 -7.80
CA SER A 148 15.45 -1.31 -7.59
C SER A 148 16.14 -0.01 -7.20
N PHE A 149 17.13 -0.05 -6.31
CA PHE A 149 17.91 1.11 -5.93
C PHE A 149 18.82 1.60 -7.06
N SER A 150 19.44 0.68 -7.81
CA SER A 150 20.23 1.03 -8.99
C SER A 150 19.40 1.77 -10.04
N LEU A 151 18.20 1.27 -10.36
CA LEU A 151 17.29 1.97 -11.28
C LEU A 151 16.87 3.35 -10.76
N MET A 152 16.63 3.47 -9.45
CA MET A 152 16.31 4.77 -8.84
C MET A 152 17.49 5.76 -8.96
N ALA A 153 18.71 5.30 -8.70
CA ALA A 153 19.91 6.12 -8.81
C ALA A 153 20.14 6.61 -10.24
N VAL A 154 19.94 5.76 -11.25
CA VAL A 154 20.05 6.16 -12.67
C VAL A 154 19.02 7.24 -13.02
N ARG A 155 17.78 7.13 -12.56
CA ARG A 155 16.74 8.15 -12.78
C ARG A 155 17.10 9.47 -12.13
N LEU A 156 17.56 9.43 -10.87
CA LEU A 156 17.98 10.63 -10.15
C LEU A 156 19.19 11.30 -10.79
N ALA A 157 20.19 10.52 -11.23
CA ALA A 157 21.36 11.02 -11.94
C ALA A 157 20.95 11.71 -13.25
N PHE A 158 20.02 11.13 -14.00
CA PHE A 158 19.49 11.74 -15.22
C PHE A 158 18.71 13.04 -14.95
N VAL A 159 17.86 13.07 -13.92
CA VAL A 159 17.17 14.33 -13.54
C VAL A 159 18.17 15.40 -13.09
N TYR A 160 19.25 14.99 -12.42
CA TYR A 160 20.32 15.90 -12.00
C TYR A 160 21.06 16.53 -13.19
N THR A 161 21.35 15.77 -14.25
CA THR A 161 22.00 16.32 -15.46
C THR A 161 21.09 17.29 -16.20
N LEU A 162 19.77 17.10 -16.15
CA LEU A 162 18.81 18.01 -16.76
C LEU A 162 18.57 19.28 -15.93
N HIS A 163 18.12 19.13 -14.67
CA HIS A 163 17.68 20.26 -13.84
C HIS A 163 17.90 20.03 -12.33
N ARG A 164 18.83 20.79 -11.74
CA ARG A 164 19.18 20.73 -10.31
C ARG A 164 18.00 21.00 -9.36
N LEU A 165 17.11 21.94 -9.68
CA LEU A 165 15.94 22.22 -8.83
C LEU A 165 14.95 21.05 -8.80
N LEU A 166 14.66 20.47 -9.96
CA LEU A 166 13.79 19.30 -10.05
C LEU A 166 14.38 18.10 -9.34
N PHE A 167 15.71 17.93 -9.40
CA PHE A 167 16.40 16.90 -8.63
C PHE A 167 16.16 17.06 -7.12
N VAL A 168 16.33 18.26 -6.56
CA VAL A 168 16.11 18.50 -5.13
C VAL A 168 14.65 18.26 -4.74
N LEU A 169 13.70 18.71 -5.56
CA LEU A 169 12.27 18.49 -5.31
C LEU A 169 11.90 17.00 -5.37
N LEU A 170 12.40 16.28 -6.38
CA LEU A 170 12.16 14.85 -6.54
C LEU A 170 12.79 14.06 -5.40
N LEU A 171 14.03 14.37 -5.02
CA LEU A 171 14.70 13.73 -3.90
C LEU A 171 13.93 13.95 -2.58
N GLY A 172 13.48 15.18 -2.32
CA GLY A 172 12.66 15.50 -1.15
C GLY A 172 11.34 14.73 -1.13
N LEU A 173 10.66 14.65 -2.27
CA LEU A 173 9.42 13.87 -2.42
C LEU A 173 9.65 12.37 -2.20
N LEU A 174 10.76 11.83 -2.70
CA LEU A 174 11.11 10.43 -2.49
C LEU A 174 11.41 10.13 -1.02
N VAL A 175 12.17 10.98 -0.32
CA VAL A 175 12.42 10.85 1.12
C VAL A 175 11.11 10.94 1.90
N PHE A 176 10.21 11.85 1.50
CA PHE A 176 8.90 11.98 2.11
C PHE A 176 8.07 10.70 1.96
N VAL A 177 7.94 10.17 0.75
CA VAL A 177 7.13 8.97 0.49
C VAL A 177 7.74 7.70 1.10
N THR A 178 9.07 7.59 1.13
CA THR A 178 9.75 6.37 1.59
C THR A 178 9.99 6.32 3.10
N VAL A 179 10.14 7.46 3.77
CA VAL A 179 10.49 7.51 5.20
C VAL A 179 9.41 8.21 6.01
N VAL A 180 9.09 9.46 5.64
CA VAL A 180 8.19 10.31 6.44
C VAL A 180 6.78 9.74 6.46
N TYR A 181 6.28 9.30 5.31
CA TYR A 181 4.94 8.76 5.19
C TYR A 181 4.76 7.42 5.95
N PRO A 182 5.64 6.40 5.80
CA PRO A 182 5.60 5.20 6.64
C PRO A 182 5.71 5.50 8.14
N TYR A 183 6.63 6.41 8.53
CA TYR A 183 6.77 6.82 9.92
C TYR A 183 5.47 7.42 10.46
N TRP A 184 4.86 8.33 9.70
CA TRP A 184 3.63 8.99 10.10
C TRP A 184 2.46 7.99 10.16
N LEU A 185 2.34 7.09 9.19
CA LEU A 185 1.32 6.03 9.21
C LEU A 185 1.42 5.14 10.44
N ILE A 186 2.63 4.68 10.78
CA ILE A 186 2.86 3.82 11.95
C ILE A 186 2.44 4.55 13.23
N ARG A 187 2.84 5.82 13.36
CA ARG A 187 2.46 6.65 14.52
C ARG A 187 0.96 6.90 14.58
N MET A 188 0.29 7.06 13.44
CA MET A 188 -1.17 7.21 13.39
C MET A 188 -1.90 5.93 13.83
N GLN A 189 -1.30 4.75 13.71
CA GLN A 189 -1.92 3.50 14.17
C GLN A 189 -2.05 3.42 15.69
N GLU A 190 -1.18 4.10 16.43
CA GLU A 190 -1.24 4.16 17.89
C GLU A 190 -2.49 4.92 18.39
N TYR A 191 -3.03 5.82 17.57
CA TYR A 191 -4.25 6.57 17.87
C TYR A 191 -5.52 5.90 17.33
N LYS A 192 -5.41 4.69 16.74
CA LYS A 192 -6.60 3.95 16.31
C LYS A 192 -7.35 3.50 17.57
N PHE A 193 -8.60 3.93 17.70
CA PHE A 193 -9.50 3.47 18.76
C PHE A 193 -10.39 2.36 18.20
N GLU A 194 -10.09 1.11 18.55
CA GLU A 194 -10.91 -0.05 18.21
C GLU A 194 -11.49 -0.64 19.49
N ILE A 195 -12.78 -0.36 19.74
CA ILE A 195 -13.51 -0.94 20.87
C ILE A 195 -13.92 -2.34 20.45
N ASN A 196 -13.37 -3.36 21.12
CA ASN A 196 -13.80 -4.73 20.94
C ASN A 196 -14.79 -5.07 22.06
N GLY A 197 -15.94 -5.61 21.70
CA GLY A 197 -17.00 -5.97 22.63
C GLY A 197 -17.25 -7.47 22.65
N PRO A 198 -17.99 -7.97 23.65
CA PRO A 198 -18.31 -9.39 23.74
C PRO A 198 -19.28 -9.84 22.63
N TRP A 199 -19.86 -8.92 21.84
CA TRP A 199 -20.70 -9.19 20.67
C TRP A 199 -19.93 -9.20 19.35
N ASP A 200 -18.61 -9.00 19.38
CA ASP A 200 -17.80 -9.03 18.17
C ASP A 200 -17.77 -10.42 17.54
N GLU A 201 -17.50 -10.43 16.24
CA GLU A 201 -17.36 -11.65 15.46
C GLU A 201 -16.33 -12.60 16.09
N ALA A 202 -16.72 -13.87 16.26
CA ALA A 202 -15.81 -14.89 16.75
C ALA A 202 -14.67 -15.08 15.75
N LYS A 203 -13.43 -14.82 16.19
CA LYS A 203 -12.23 -15.11 15.40
C LYS A 203 -11.86 -16.57 15.57
N LEU A 204 -11.62 -17.27 14.47
CA LEU A 204 -11.04 -18.62 14.49
C LEU A 204 -9.66 -18.53 15.16
N CYS A 205 -9.45 -19.27 16.23
CA CYS A 205 -8.23 -19.21 17.04
C CYS A 205 -7.11 -20.12 16.50
N PHE A 206 -7.27 -20.63 15.28
CA PHE A 206 -6.32 -21.52 14.61
C PHE A 206 -5.81 -20.80 13.36
N ASP A 207 -4.49 -20.72 13.20
CA ASP A 207 -3.91 -20.27 11.94
C ASP A 207 -4.31 -21.24 10.83
N ILE A 208 -4.98 -20.73 9.81
CA ILE A 208 -5.14 -21.45 8.55
C ILE A 208 -3.76 -21.40 7.89
N THR A 209 -2.90 -22.35 8.24
CA THR A 209 -1.70 -22.63 7.45
C THR A 209 -2.14 -23.24 6.13
N ASP A 210 -2.21 -22.40 5.09
CA ASP A 210 -2.20 -22.83 3.68
C ASP A 210 -0.76 -23.19 3.24
#